data_AF-A0A9D5JKX4-F1
#
_entry.id   AF-A0A9D5JKX4-F1
#
_cell.length_a   1.000
_cell.length_b   1.000
_cell.length_c   1.000
_cell.angle_alpha   90.00
_cell.angle_beta   90.00
_cell.angle_gamma   90.00
#
_symmetry.space_group_name_H-M   'P 1'
#
loop_
_entity.id
_entity.type
_entity.pdbx_description
1 polymer ?
#
loop_
_entity_poly.entity_id
_entity_poly.type
_entity_poly.pdbx_seq_one_letter_code
_entity_poly.pdbx_strand_id
1 'polypeptide(L)'
;IPADLVMRQAEAALWLLARFGGAGSKSRKGFGAFADIEVEGIGSLEDCIAAGRELRDVCKFTTQTGRKTKTPALESRIGPIKITTPWKDPWFALDRVGDVYQRFVKECKPADRAKLGLPRKGLPRDLNRPRRLASPVHWSLTHGEGGRLTVRWIAFPDGTNDTSTGILRALRGFAERDLAESVRRYRGSGQKTPQRGRTTLDQPLQPRQTIMAELIEEKTKKGGWKARHPETGITGHIENNNAVPPDAEVGQKVKLIVKIAKPNHTVFLWPTPGTEQMQRKATRKPPGGRRRW
;
A
#
# COMPACT_ATOMS: atom_id res chain seq x y z
N ILE A 1 5.71 -27.64 31.52
CA ILE A 1 6.64 -26.73 30.82
C ILE A 1 7.27 -25.85 31.90
N PRO A 2 8.60 -25.81 32.05
CA PRO A 2 9.28 -24.95 33.03
C PRO A 2 8.94 -23.46 32.83
N ALA A 3 8.88 -22.69 33.92
CA ALA A 3 8.54 -21.27 33.88
C ALA A 3 9.56 -20.47 33.04
N ASP A 4 10.86 -20.74 33.24
CA ASP A 4 11.94 -20.06 32.50
C ASP A 4 11.84 -20.28 30.99
N LEU A 5 11.38 -21.47 30.57
CA LEU A 5 11.19 -21.77 29.16
C LEU A 5 10.01 -20.98 28.56
N VAL A 6 8.94 -20.77 29.34
CA VAL A 6 7.81 -19.92 28.93
C VAL A 6 8.24 -18.46 28.83
N MET A 7 9.02 -17.98 29.80
CA MET A 7 9.59 -16.62 29.76
C MET A 7 10.45 -16.43 28.51
N ARG A 8 11.36 -17.38 28.23
CA ARG A 8 12.22 -17.35 27.05
C ARG A 8 11.43 -17.31 25.73
N GLN A 9 10.28 -17.99 25.65
CA GLN A 9 9.40 -17.85 24.48
C GLN A 9 8.79 -16.47 24.36
N ALA A 10 8.34 -15.89 25.48
CA ALA A 10 7.73 -14.56 25.49
C ALA A 10 8.76 -13.50 25.07
N GLU A 11 9.98 -13.63 25.57
CA GLU A 11 11.16 -12.85 25.20
C GLU A 11 11.50 -12.97 23.71
N ALA A 12 11.59 -14.19 23.18
CA ALA A 12 11.82 -14.42 21.76
C ALA A 12 10.70 -13.82 20.89
N ALA A 13 9.45 -13.98 21.30
CA ALA A 13 8.29 -13.42 20.61
C ALA A 13 8.31 -11.88 20.63
N LEU A 14 8.65 -11.28 21.77
CA LEU A 14 8.76 -9.83 21.93
C LEU A 14 9.90 -9.28 21.06
N TRP A 15 11.06 -9.95 21.05
CA TRP A 15 12.19 -9.60 20.19
C TRP A 15 11.81 -9.63 18.70
N LEU A 16 11.12 -10.69 18.24
CA LEU A 16 10.64 -10.79 16.86
C LEU A 16 9.64 -9.68 16.51
N LEU A 17 8.69 -9.41 17.41
CA LEU A 17 7.69 -8.36 17.24
C LEU A 17 8.35 -7.00 17.12
N ALA A 18 9.35 -6.71 17.94
CA ALA A 18 10.07 -5.44 17.89
C ALA A 18 10.96 -5.32 16.65
N ARG A 19 11.68 -6.39 16.28
CA ARG A 19 12.67 -6.35 15.19
C ARG A 19 12.05 -6.34 13.80
N PHE A 20 11.00 -7.14 13.59
CA PHE A 20 10.42 -7.42 12.27
C PHE A 20 8.91 -7.21 12.18
N GLY A 21 8.26 -6.97 13.31
CA GLY A 21 6.82 -6.75 13.40
C GLY A 21 6.45 -5.29 13.61
N GLY A 22 5.33 -5.11 14.30
CA GLY A 22 4.77 -3.83 14.67
C GLY A 22 3.31 -4.01 15.11
N ALA A 23 2.78 -3.03 15.83
CA ALA A 23 1.41 -3.05 16.31
C ALA A 23 0.51 -2.08 15.53
N GLY A 24 -0.78 -2.39 15.45
CA GLY A 24 -1.80 -1.52 14.85
C GLY A 24 -2.00 -1.67 13.35
N SER A 25 -2.78 -0.74 12.79
CA SER A 25 -3.19 -0.77 11.38
C SER A 25 -1.98 -0.60 10.46
N LYS A 26 -1.87 -1.46 9.45
CA LYS A 26 -0.78 -1.48 8.45
C LYS A 26 0.60 -1.79 9.04
N SER A 27 0.69 -2.48 10.18
CA SER A 27 2.00 -2.75 10.80
C SER A 27 2.98 -3.51 9.91
N ARG A 28 2.46 -4.42 9.08
CA ARG A 28 3.23 -5.15 8.06
C ARG A 28 3.86 -4.26 6.97
N LYS A 29 3.48 -2.97 6.93
CA LYS A 29 3.98 -1.96 6.00
C LYS A 29 4.86 -0.91 6.70
N GLY A 30 5.45 -1.25 7.84
CA GLY A 30 6.36 -0.40 8.60
C GLY A 30 5.71 0.59 9.57
N PHE A 31 4.38 0.59 9.68
CA PHE A 31 3.67 1.41 10.66
C PHE A 31 3.70 0.77 12.05
N GLY A 32 3.78 1.57 13.11
CA GLY A 32 3.82 1.03 14.48
C GLY A 32 4.98 0.06 14.72
N ALA A 33 6.09 0.25 14.00
CA ALA A 33 7.35 -0.45 14.27
C ALA A 33 7.92 0.03 15.62
N PHE A 34 8.55 -0.88 16.34
CA PHE A 34 9.19 -0.58 17.62
C PHE A 34 10.67 -0.26 17.42
N ALA A 35 11.27 0.38 18.42
CA ALA A 35 12.72 0.44 18.52
C ALA A 35 13.30 -0.98 18.72
N ASP A 36 14.59 -1.13 18.42
CA ASP A 36 15.30 -2.34 18.81
C ASP A 36 15.29 -2.46 20.33
N ILE A 37 14.97 -3.65 20.81
CA ILE A 37 15.08 -4.01 22.22
C ILE A 37 16.17 -5.06 22.37
N GLU A 38 16.91 -4.95 23.46
CA GLU A 38 17.83 -5.97 23.91
C GLU A 38 17.08 -6.89 24.85
N VAL A 39 17.19 -8.19 24.62
CA VAL A 39 16.54 -9.23 25.42
C VAL A 39 17.62 -10.24 25.77
N GLU A 40 17.79 -10.54 27.05
CA GLU A 40 18.84 -11.43 27.51
C GLU A 40 18.72 -12.81 26.85
N GLY A 41 19.82 -13.31 26.29
CA GLY A 41 19.84 -14.60 25.60
C GLY A 41 19.12 -14.68 24.25
N ILE A 42 18.56 -13.56 23.73
CA ILE A 42 17.94 -13.48 22.40
C ILE A 42 18.53 -12.29 21.61
N GLY A 43 19.54 -12.56 20.78
CA GLY A 43 20.18 -11.55 19.92
C GLY A 43 19.89 -11.72 18.43
N SER A 44 19.33 -12.86 18.03
CA SER A 44 19.21 -13.26 16.63
C SER A 44 17.93 -14.05 16.31
N LEU A 45 17.69 -14.25 15.01
CA LEU A 45 16.60 -15.13 14.55
C LEU A 45 16.88 -16.59 14.90
N GLU A 46 18.16 -16.96 14.91
CA GLU A 46 18.65 -18.29 15.26
C GLU A 46 18.34 -18.59 16.73
N ASP A 47 18.52 -17.62 17.63
CA ASP A 47 18.15 -17.77 19.05
C ASP A 47 16.65 -17.96 19.22
N CYS A 48 15.83 -17.23 18.45
CA CYS A 48 14.38 -17.40 18.45
C CYS A 48 13.96 -18.80 17.96
N ILE A 49 14.65 -19.33 16.94
CA ILE A 49 14.42 -20.70 16.44
C ILE A 49 14.87 -21.72 17.48
N ALA A 50 16.02 -21.51 18.13
CA ALA A 50 16.52 -22.39 19.17
C ALA A 50 15.55 -22.45 20.37
N ALA A 51 15.08 -21.29 20.85
CA ALA A 51 14.06 -21.22 21.88
C ALA A 51 12.80 -22.00 21.46
N GLY A 52 12.31 -21.81 20.23
CA GLY A 52 11.14 -22.53 19.73
C GLY A 52 11.34 -24.05 19.64
N ARG A 53 12.57 -24.52 19.34
CA ARG A 53 12.92 -25.95 19.34
C ARG A 53 12.93 -26.52 20.76
N GLU A 54 13.59 -25.83 21.68
CA GLU A 54 13.67 -26.22 23.09
C GLU A 54 12.27 -26.42 23.70
N LEU A 55 11.33 -25.50 23.44
CA LEU A 55 9.94 -25.67 23.86
C LEU A 55 9.28 -26.91 23.25
N ARG A 56 9.51 -27.17 21.95
CA ARG A 56 8.93 -28.34 21.27
C ARG A 56 9.46 -29.65 21.87
N ASP A 57 10.75 -29.69 22.16
CA ASP A 57 11.42 -30.86 22.73
C ASP A 57 10.85 -31.18 24.12
N VAL A 58 10.73 -30.16 25.00
CA VAL A 58 10.14 -30.32 26.34
C VAL A 58 8.66 -30.74 26.28
N CYS A 59 7.91 -30.20 25.33
CA CYS A 59 6.52 -30.58 25.11
C CYS A 59 6.35 -31.96 24.44
N LYS A 60 7.46 -32.62 24.08
CA LYS A 60 7.46 -33.87 23.30
C LYS A 60 6.65 -33.74 22.01
N PHE A 61 6.61 -32.54 21.43
CA PHE A 61 6.07 -32.37 20.08
C PHE A 61 7.04 -33.07 19.15
N THR A 62 6.65 -34.26 18.70
CA THR A 62 7.45 -35.05 17.77
C THR A 62 7.77 -34.16 16.59
N THR A 63 9.06 -33.92 16.35
CA THR A 63 9.52 -33.33 15.11
C THR A 63 9.13 -34.32 14.03
N GLN A 64 7.90 -34.22 13.50
CA GLN A 64 7.46 -35.04 12.38
C GLN A 64 8.31 -34.62 11.19
N THR A 65 9.49 -35.22 11.09
CA THR A 65 10.42 -35.06 9.99
C THR A 65 9.68 -35.39 8.71
N GLY A 66 9.47 -34.39 7.86
CA GLY A 66 8.84 -34.56 6.55
C GLY A 66 7.47 -33.89 6.37
N ARG A 67 6.78 -33.47 7.43
CA ARG A 67 5.51 -32.73 7.26
C ARG A 67 5.79 -31.23 7.08
N LYS A 68 5.72 -30.74 5.84
CA LYS A 68 5.80 -29.28 5.55
C LYS A 68 4.75 -28.55 6.40
N THR A 69 5.19 -27.56 7.16
CA THR A 69 4.29 -26.71 7.96
C THR A 69 3.36 -25.96 7.01
N LYS A 70 2.06 -25.97 7.28
CA LYS A 70 1.08 -25.22 6.45
C LYS A 70 1.03 -23.73 6.82
N THR A 71 1.70 -23.36 7.90
CA THR A 71 1.72 -22.00 8.45
C THR A 71 3.07 -21.34 8.20
N PRO A 72 3.10 -20.01 8.03
CA PRO A 72 4.33 -19.21 8.12
C PRO A 72 5.18 -19.61 9.33
N ALA A 73 6.48 -19.83 9.12
CA ALA A 73 7.43 -20.22 10.16
C ALA A 73 8.79 -19.55 9.94
N LEU A 74 9.57 -19.33 11.00
CA LEU A 74 10.89 -18.71 10.92
C LEU A 74 11.88 -19.58 10.13
N GLU A 75 11.72 -20.89 10.18
CA GLU A 75 12.55 -21.86 9.48
C GLU A 75 12.37 -21.81 7.96
N SER A 76 11.21 -21.37 7.47
CA SER A 76 10.92 -21.23 6.03
C SER A 76 11.03 -19.79 5.52
N ARG A 77 11.48 -18.85 6.36
CA ARG A 77 11.54 -17.42 6.03
C ARG A 77 12.43 -17.13 4.82
N ILE A 78 12.15 -16.02 4.15
CA ILE A 78 12.99 -15.41 3.13
C ILE A 78 13.50 -14.08 3.68
N GLY A 79 14.82 -13.94 3.81
CA GLY A 79 15.49 -12.82 4.48
C GLY A 79 15.94 -13.18 5.91
N PRO A 80 16.17 -12.19 6.78
CA PRO A 80 15.86 -10.77 6.59
C PRO A 80 16.86 -10.07 5.66
N ILE A 81 16.41 -8.98 5.05
CA ILE A 81 17.31 -8.00 4.45
C ILE A 81 17.38 -6.79 5.38
N LYS A 82 18.56 -6.19 5.49
CA LYS A 82 18.80 -4.97 6.26
C LYS A 82 19.51 -3.99 5.35
N ILE A 83 18.88 -2.84 5.10
CA ILE A 83 19.44 -1.79 4.25
C ILE A 83 19.53 -0.52 5.08
N THR A 84 20.76 -0.16 5.45
CA THR A 84 21.04 1.11 6.12
C THR A 84 20.94 2.24 5.11
N THR A 85 20.14 3.25 5.43
CA THR A 85 19.89 4.39 4.55
C THR A 85 20.49 5.66 5.14
N PRO A 86 20.85 6.66 4.33
CA PRO A 86 21.24 7.99 4.83
C PRO A 86 20.03 8.82 5.28
N TRP A 87 18.82 8.27 5.17
CA TRP A 87 17.56 8.97 5.43
C TRP A 87 17.32 9.08 6.92
N LYS A 88 16.80 10.23 7.35
CA LYS A 88 16.42 10.51 8.75
C LYS A 88 14.91 10.64 8.92
N ASP A 89 14.18 10.93 7.83
CA ASP A 89 12.72 11.05 7.85
C ASP A 89 12.06 9.67 7.61
N PRO A 90 11.32 9.13 8.59
CA PRO A 90 10.64 7.84 8.46
C PRO A 90 9.55 7.85 7.38
N TRP A 91 8.90 8.99 7.13
CA TRP A 91 7.87 9.08 6.10
C TRP A 91 8.45 8.94 4.70
N PHE A 92 9.57 9.61 4.45
CA PHE A 92 10.31 9.46 3.20
C PHE A 92 10.77 8.02 3.01
N ALA A 93 11.37 7.40 4.04
CA ALA A 93 11.82 6.01 3.97
C ALA A 93 10.66 5.04 3.67
N LEU A 94 9.52 5.19 4.36
CA LEU A 94 8.32 4.37 4.12
C LEU A 94 7.78 4.56 2.69
N ASP A 95 7.77 5.79 2.19
CA ASP A 95 7.31 6.10 0.83
C ASP A 95 8.21 5.44 -0.22
N ARG A 96 9.54 5.52 -0.06
CA ARG A 96 10.50 4.85 -0.95
C ARG A 96 10.34 3.33 -0.94
N VAL A 97 10.20 2.71 0.24
CA VAL A 97 9.94 1.26 0.34
C VAL A 97 8.60 0.89 -0.29
N GLY A 98 7.57 1.71 -0.07
CA GLY A 98 6.26 1.55 -0.69
C GLY A 98 6.31 1.63 -2.21
N ASP A 99 7.03 2.59 -2.78
CA ASP A 99 7.22 2.73 -4.23
C ASP A 99 7.92 1.52 -4.84
N VAL A 100 9.04 1.07 -4.25
CA VAL A 100 9.76 -0.14 -4.69
C VAL A 100 8.83 -1.35 -4.72
N TYR A 101 8.08 -1.57 -3.64
CA TYR A 101 7.10 -2.66 -3.58
C TYR A 101 6.01 -2.52 -4.66
N GLN A 102 5.48 -1.31 -4.88
CA GLN A 102 4.46 -1.07 -5.90
C GLN A 102 4.98 -1.29 -7.33
N ARG A 103 6.22 -0.89 -7.64
CA ARG A 103 6.84 -1.12 -8.95
C ARG A 103 6.97 -2.62 -9.23
N PHE A 104 7.48 -3.40 -8.28
CA PHE A 104 7.51 -4.87 -8.40
C PHE A 104 6.11 -5.47 -8.62
N VAL A 105 5.11 -5.03 -7.86
CA VAL A 105 3.73 -5.53 -7.99
C VAL A 105 3.14 -5.23 -9.37
N LYS A 106 3.46 -4.07 -9.96
CA LYS A 106 2.99 -3.69 -11.30
C LYS A 106 3.53 -4.65 -12.37
N GLU A 107 4.77 -5.11 -12.23
CA GLU A 107 5.40 -6.08 -13.13
C GLU A 107 4.88 -7.52 -12.95
N CYS A 108 4.32 -7.84 -11.78
CA CYS A 108 3.76 -9.16 -11.51
C CYS A 108 2.47 -9.43 -12.31
N LYS A 109 2.31 -10.68 -12.79
CA LYS A 109 1.05 -11.18 -13.35
C LYS A 109 -0.07 -11.13 -12.30
N PRO A 110 -1.35 -10.97 -12.68
CA PRO A 110 -2.46 -10.92 -11.73
C PRO A 110 -2.54 -12.11 -10.74
N ALA A 111 -2.21 -13.32 -11.20
CA ALA A 111 -2.17 -14.52 -10.36
C ALA A 111 -1.08 -14.46 -9.28
N ASP A 112 0.03 -13.80 -9.58
CA ASP A 112 1.20 -13.65 -8.69
C ASP A 112 0.96 -12.57 -7.64
N ARG A 113 0.28 -11.48 -7.99
CA ARG A 113 -0.13 -10.43 -7.04
C ARG A 113 -0.96 -10.97 -5.88
N ALA A 114 -1.77 -12.01 -6.12
CA ALA A 114 -2.56 -12.66 -5.08
C ALA A 114 -1.69 -13.31 -4.00
N LYS A 115 -0.52 -13.83 -4.36
CA LYS A 115 0.43 -14.49 -3.44
C LYS A 115 1.10 -13.49 -2.51
N LEU A 116 1.13 -12.21 -2.86
CA LEU A 116 1.63 -11.11 -2.02
C LEU A 116 0.59 -10.62 -0.99
N GLY A 117 -0.59 -11.25 -0.93
CA GLY A 117 -1.67 -10.92 -0.01
C GLY A 117 -2.28 -9.53 -0.24
N LEU A 118 -2.34 -9.09 -1.51
CA LEU A 118 -2.97 -7.83 -1.89
C LEU A 118 -4.51 -7.97 -1.94
N PRO A 119 -5.27 -6.95 -1.51
CA PRO A 119 -6.72 -6.95 -1.60
C PRO A 119 -7.20 -7.07 -3.06
N ARG A 120 -8.19 -7.92 -3.34
CA ARG A 120 -8.87 -8.00 -4.63
C ARG A 120 -10.09 -7.06 -4.63
N LYS A 121 -10.24 -6.20 -5.63
CA LYS A 121 -11.50 -5.48 -5.86
C LYS A 121 -12.53 -6.47 -6.41
N GLY A 122 -13.69 -6.57 -5.75
CA GLY A 122 -14.97 -6.91 -6.40
C GLY A 122 -15.14 -8.31 -6.98
N LEU A 123 -14.76 -9.38 -6.28
CA LEU A 123 -15.21 -10.73 -6.65
C LEU A 123 -16.23 -11.26 -5.62
N PRO A 124 -17.36 -11.85 -6.07
CA PRO A 124 -18.37 -12.43 -5.20
C PRO A 124 -17.77 -13.42 -4.19
N ARG A 125 -18.38 -13.53 -3.01
CA ARG A 125 -18.04 -14.49 -1.95
C ARG A 125 -18.35 -15.92 -2.43
N ASP A 126 -17.55 -16.44 -3.33
CA ASP A 126 -17.61 -17.83 -3.71
C ASP A 126 -16.78 -18.64 -2.72
N LEU A 127 -17.43 -19.53 -1.96
CA LEU A 127 -16.83 -20.35 -0.88
C LEU A 127 -15.74 -21.30 -1.40
N ASN A 128 -15.72 -21.55 -2.71
CA ASN A 128 -14.73 -22.42 -3.37
C ASN A 128 -13.45 -21.71 -3.82
N ARG A 129 -13.32 -20.38 -3.62
CA ARG A 129 -12.09 -19.68 -4.02
C ARG A 129 -11.02 -19.75 -2.93
N PRO A 130 -9.73 -19.90 -3.32
CA PRO A 130 -8.62 -20.04 -2.39
C PRO A 130 -8.63 -18.88 -1.39
N ARG A 131 -8.62 -19.26 -0.10
CA ARG A 131 -8.63 -18.32 1.04
C ARG A 131 -7.60 -17.23 0.84
N ARG A 132 -7.88 -16.04 1.37
CA ARG A 132 -6.89 -14.96 1.46
C ARG A 132 -5.64 -15.53 2.13
N LEU A 133 -4.56 -15.69 1.38
CA LEU A 133 -3.26 -15.95 1.96
C LEU A 133 -2.86 -14.68 2.69
N ALA A 134 -2.56 -14.78 3.99
CA ALA A 134 -2.07 -13.66 4.76
C ALA A 134 -0.82 -13.10 4.06
N SER A 135 -0.76 -11.77 3.87
CA SER A 135 0.35 -11.12 3.17
C SER A 135 1.68 -11.60 3.78
N PRO A 136 2.51 -12.29 3.00
CA PRO A 136 3.67 -13.00 3.52
C PRO A 136 4.87 -12.08 3.76
N VAL A 137 4.70 -10.76 3.69
CA VAL A 137 5.81 -9.81 3.66
C VAL A 137 5.62 -8.77 4.76
N HIS A 138 6.68 -8.57 5.53
CA HIS A 138 6.77 -7.56 6.58
C HIS A 138 7.98 -6.68 6.28
N TRP A 139 7.81 -5.37 6.38
CA TRP A 139 8.94 -4.45 6.50
C TRP A 139 8.75 -3.53 7.68
N SER A 140 9.86 -3.16 8.31
CA SER A 140 9.92 -2.24 9.45
C SER A 140 11.07 -1.25 9.26
N LEU A 141 10.97 -0.12 9.96
CA LEU A 141 12.04 0.86 10.07
C LEU A 141 12.56 0.86 11.49
N THR A 142 13.87 0.95 11.65
CA THR A 142 14.50 1.23 12.95
C THR A 142 15.47 2.39 12.81
N HIS A 143 15.75 3.06 13.93
CA HIS A 143 16.82 4.05 13.98
C HIS A 143 18.16 3.35 14.19
N GLY A 144 19.14 3.71 13.38
CA GLY A 144 20.54 3.37 13.56
C GLY A 144 21.37 4.59 13.98
N GLU A 145 22.68 4.47 13.86
CA GLU A 145 23.63 5.50 14.27
C GLU A 145 23.42 6.83 13.51
N GLY A 146 23.58 7.95 14.22
CA GLY A 146 23.43 9.29 13.65
C GLY A 146 22.01 9.64 13.19
N GLY A 147 21.00 8.94 13.71
CA GLY A 147 19.58 9.12 13.35
C GLY A 147 19.22 8.58 11.97
N ARG A 148 20.12 7.79 11.36
CA ARG A 148 19.87 7.12 10.07
C ARG A 148 18.84 6.02 10.23
N LEU A 149 18.05 5.77 9.20
CA LEU A 149 17.05 4.71 9.23
C LEU A 149 17.59 3.44 8.58
N THR A 150 17.30 2.29 9.20
CA THR A 150 17.52 0.98 8.61
C THR A 150 16.18 0.39 8.20
N VAL A 151 16.05 0.07 6.92
CA VAL A 151 14.91 -0.69 6.40
C VAL A 151 15.17 -2.17 6.64
N ARG A 152 14.22 -2.85 7.27
CA ARG A 152 14.22 -4.30 7.44
C ARG A 152 13.08 -4.90 6.66
N TRP A 153 13.32 -6.05 6.06
CA TRP A 153 12.28 -6.77 5.36
C TRP A 153 12.46 -8.27 5.56
N ILE A 154 11.37 -8.96 5.79
CA ILE A 154 11.30 -10.41 5.96
C ILE A 154 10.01 -10.92 5.31
N ALA A 155 10.09 -12.10 4.72
CA ALA A 155 8.92 -12.76 4.17
C ALA A 155 8.79 -14.21 4.62
N PHE A 156 7.56 -14.72 4.58
CA PHE A 156 7.20 -16.05 5.01
C PHE A 156 6.34 -16.73 3.93
N PRO A 157 6.94 -17.63 3.12
CA PRO A 157 6.17 -18.36 2.12
C PRO A 157 5.05 -19.18 2.77
N ASP A 158 3.96 -19.38 2.03
CA ASP A 158 2.99 -20.39 2.43
C ASP A 158 3.61 -21.78 2.16
N GLY A 159 3.70 -22.63 3.18
CA GLY A 159 4.39 -23.92 3.07
C GLY A 159 3.74 -24.93 2.11
N THR A 160 2.67 -24.53 1.40
CA THR A 160 1.92 -25.34 0.46
C THR A 160 2.31 -25.14 -1.00
N ASN A 161 3.05 -24.09 -1.37
CA ASN A 161 3.30 -23.81 -2.79
C ASN A 161 4.71 -23.25 -3.06
N ASP A 162 5.53 -24.01 -3.79
CA ASP A 162 6.87 -23.57 -4.20
C ASP A 162 6.83 -22.27 -5.03
N THR A 163 5.69 -21.96 -5.66
CA THR A 163 5.50 -20.73 -6.43
C THR A 163 5.46 -19.47 -5.55
N SER A 164 5.02 -19.55 -4.29
CA SER A 164 5.07 -18.39 -3.38
C SER A 164 6.51 -18.08 -2.97
N THR A 165 7.33 -19.12 -2.79
CA THR A 165 8.76 -18.97 -2.52
C THR A 165 9.47 -18.27 -3.68
N GLY A 166 9.18 -18.67 -4.92
CA GLY A 166 9.77 -18.05 -6.12
C GLY A 166 9.49 -16.55 -6.22
N ILE A 167 8.22 -16.14 -6.11
CA ILE A 167 7.84 -14.71 -6.19
C ILE A 167 8.40 -13.89 -5.03
N LEU A 168 8.47 -14.46 -3.81
CA LEU A 168 9.02 -13.75 -2.66
C LEU A 168 10.54 -13.59 -2.75
N ARG A 169 11.26 -14.56 -3.32
CA ARG A 169 12.69 -14.42 -3.66
C ARG A 169 12.90 -13.36 -4.75
N ALA A 170 12.04 -13.33 -5.77
CA ALA A 170 12.09 -12.30 -6.80
C ALA A 170 11.84 -10.90 -6.21
N LEU A 171 10.84 -10.75 -5.32
CA LEU A 171 10.57 -9.51 -4.61
C LEU A 171 11.75 -9.08 -3.74
N ARG A 172 12.37 -10.03 -3.00
CA ARG A 172 13.58 -9.74 -2.21
C ARG A 172 14.69 -9.18 -3.09
N GLY A 173 15.03 -9.87 -4.17
CA GLY A 173 16.10 -9.43 -5.08
C GLY A 173 15.80 -8.09 -5.76
N PHE A 174 14.54 -7.84 -6.12
CA PHE A 174 14.11 -6.54 -6.62
C PHE A 174 14.28 -5.45 -5.55
N ALA A 175 13.79 -5.70 -4.33
CA ALA A 175 13.87 -4.74 -3.22
C ALA A 175 15.32 -4.41 -2.84
N GLU A 176 16.21 -5.40 -2.76
CA GLU A 176 17.64 -5.19 -2.48
C GLU A 176 18.29 -4.26 -3.52
N ARG A 177 18.07 -4.50 -4.83
CA ARG A 177 18.64 -3.68 -5.90
C ARG A 177 18.05 -2.28 -5.93
N ASP A 178 16.73 -2.16 -5.95
CA ASP A 178 16.03 -0.90 -6.13
C ASP A 178 16.10 0.03 -4.91
N LEU A 179 16.11 -0.53 -3.69
CA LEU A 179 16.36 0.27 -2.48
C LEU A 179 17.82 0.73 -2.43
N ALA A 180 18.78 -0.11 -2.80
CA ALA A 180 20.18 0.32 -2.89
C ALA A 180 20.36 1.44 -3.92
N GLU A 181 19.71 1.35 -5.09
CA GLU A 181 19.69 2.42 -6.07
C GLU A 181 19.02 3.69 -5.53
N SER A 182 17.87 3.56 -4.85
CA SER A 182 17.18 4.68 -4.21
C SER A 182 18.07 5.36 -3.17
N VAL A 183 18.79 4.59 -2.35
CA VAL A 183 19.77 5.12 -1.37
C VAL A 183 20.88 5.89 -2.07
N ARG A 184 21.39 5.42 -3.23
CA ARG A 184 22.39 6.14 -4.02
C ARG A 184 21.83 7.44 -4.62
N ARG A 185 20.61 7.40 -5.15
CA ARG A 185 19.94 8.56 -5.77
C ARG A 185 19.59 9.63 -4.73
N TYR A 186 19.20 9.23 -3.53
CA TYR A 186 18.72 10.11 -2.47
C TYR A 186 19.67 10.13 -1.26
N ARG A 187 20.94 10.48 -1.48
CA ARG A 187 21.96 10.56 -0.41
C ARG A 187 21.81 11.75 0.53
N GLY A 188 21.13 12.81 0.11
CA GLY A 188 20.92 14.00 0.93
C GLY A 188 20.01 13.73 2.12
N SER A 189 20.55 13.79 3.34
CA SER A 189 19.88 13.51 4.62
C SER A 189 18.73 14.46 4.98
N GLY A 190 18.44 15.45 4.12
CA GLY A 190 17.52 16.55 4.37
C GLY A 190 16.58 16.84 3.22
N GLN A 191 16.38 15.91 2.26
CA GLN A 191 15.18 16.02 1.45
C GLN A 191 14.00 15.78 2.40
N LYS A 192 13.39 16.89 2.84
CA LYS A 192 12.04 16.90 3.40
C LYS A 192 11.26 15.94 2.53
N THR A 193 10.50 15.00 3.13
CA THR A 193 9.46 14.27 2.41
C THR A 193 8.91 15.27 1.42
N PRO A 194 8.95 15.04 0.09
CA PRO A 194 8.33 15.97 -0.84
C PRO A 194 6.99 16.19 -0.20
N GLN A 195 6.79 17.41 0.31
CA GLN A 195 5.70 17.67 1.22
C GLN A 195 4.55 17.06 0.47
N ARG A 196 3.75 16.21 1.09
CA ARG A 196 2.43 16.02 0.51
C ARG A 196 1.73 17.38 0.59
N GLY A 197 2.23 18.47 -0.04
CA GLY A 197 1.83 18.78 -1.39
C GLY A 197 1.00 17.64 -1.90
N ARG A 198 -0.26 17.64 -1.44
CA ARG A 198 -1.37 17.12 -2.20
C ARG A 198 -1.03 17.57 -3.60
N THR A 199 -0.38 16.71 -4.37
CA THR A 199 -0.61 16.71 -5.79
C THR A 199 -2.13 16.72 -5.86
N THR A 200 -2.67 17.75 -6.51
CA THR A 200 -4.11 17.92 -6.74
C THR A 200 -4.76 16.60 -7.19
N LEU A 201 -3.97 15.70 -7.78
CA LEU A 201 -4.18 14.28 -8.04
C LEU A 201 -4.96 13.48 -6.98
N ASP A 202 -4.76 13.70 -5.67
CA ASP A 202 -5.42 12.88 -4.62
C ASP A 202 -6.60 13.57 -3.94
N GLN A 203 -6.96 14.81 -4.35
CA GLN A 203 -8.23 15.36 -3.92
C GLN A 203 -9.35 14.70 -4.75
N PRO A 204 -10.28 13.97 -4.11
CA PRO A 204 -11.44 13.49 -4.83
C PRO A 204 -12.15 14.69 -5.45
N LEU A 205 -12.53 14.56 -6.72
CA LEU A 205 -13.31 15.58 -7.41
C LEU A 205 -14.49 15.98 -6.53
N GLN A 206 -14.71 17.28 -6.35
CA GLN A 206 -15.83 17.79 -5.58
C GLN A 206 -16.99 18.11 -6.52
N PRO A 207 -18.25 17.82 -6.16
CA PRO A 207 -19.39 18.36 -6.89
C PRO A 207 -19.29 19.89 -6.99
N ARG A 208 -19.63 20.41 -8.18
CA ARG A 208 -19.51 21.82 -8.61
C ARG A 208 -18.10 22.33 -8.82
N GLN A 209 -17.07 21.50 -8.67
CA GLN A 209 -15.70 21.87 -9.04
C GLN A 209 -15.60 22.04 -10.56
N THR A 210 -14.89 23.07 -11.00
CA THR A 210 -14.56 23.25 -12.41
C THR A 210 -13.19 22.66 -12.68
N ILE A 211 -13.07 21.82 -13.71
CA ILE A 211 -11.86 21.08 -14.05
C ILE A 211 -11.55 21.20 -15.54
N MET A 212 -10.28 20.98 -15.92
CA MET A 212 -9.88 20.77 -17.31
C MET A 212 -9.94 19.27 -17.61
N ALA A 213 -10.77 18.86 -18.56
CA ALA A 213 -10.93 17.46 -18.96
C ALA A 213 -10.68 17.31 -20.47
N GLU A 214 -10.32 16.11 -20.88
CA GLU A 214 -10.07 15.73 -22.27
C GLU A 214 -11.27 14.97 -22.81
N LEU A 215 -11.82 15.38 -23.96
CA LEU A 215 -12.88 14.62 -24.64
C LEU A 215 -12.31 13.29 -25.13
N ILE A 216 -13.02 12.19 -24.88
CA ILE A 216 -12.58 10.84 -25.29
C ILE A 216 -13.50 10.26 -26.36
N GLU A 217 -12.95 9.39 -27.20
CA GLU A 217 -13.66 8.74 -28.32
C GLU A 217 -14.84 7.88 -27.86
N GLU A 218 -14.75 7.30 -26.66
CA GLU A 218 -15.77 6.43 -26.12
C GLU A 218 -17.08 7.19 -25.83
N LYS A 219 -18.05 7.10 -26.74
CA LYS A 219 -19.38 7.70 -26.56
C LYS A 219 -20.26 6.84 -25.64
N THR A 220 -21.29 7.45 -25.05
CA THR A 220 -22.34 6.71 -24.34
C THR A 220 -23.19 5.88 -25.32
N LYS A 221 -24.01 4.94 -24.82
CA LYS A 221 -24.95 4.16 -25.66
C LYS A 221 -25.90 5.02 -26.50
N LYS A 222 -26.13 6.28 -26.09
CA LYS A 222 -26.97 7.26 -26.80
C LYS A 222 -26.16 8.21 -27.69
N GLY A 223 -24.87 7.92 -27.94
CA GLY A 223 -23.98 8.76 -28.74
C GLY A 223 -23.47 10.03 -28.03
N GLY A 224 -23.79 10.24 -26.75
CA GLY A 224 -23.30 11.39 -25.99
C GLY A 224 -21.81 11.32 -25.64
N TRP A 225 -21.17 12.48 -25.52
CA TRP A 225 -19.76 12.67 -25.20
C TRP A 225 -19.39 12.17 -23.80
N LYS A 226 -18.16 11.64 -23.70
CA LYS A 226 -17.47 11.41 -22.44
C LYS A 226 -16.21 12.26 -22.37
N ALA A 227 -15.76 12.52 -21.15
CA ALA A 227 -14.51 13.19 -20.88
C ALA A 227 -13.69 12.42 -19.83
N ARG A 228 -12.38 12.64 -19.85
CA ARG A 228 -11.40 12.11 -18.90
C ARG A 228 -10.68 13.27 -18.21
N HIS A 229 -10.66 13.29 -16.89
CA HIS A 229 -9.82 14.22 -16.15
C HIS A 229 -8.38 13.70 -16.17
N PRO A 230 -7.41 14.38 -16.82
CA PRO A 230 -6.07 13.84 -17.05
C PRO A 230 -5.29 13.60 -15.76
N GLU A 231 -5.53 14.43 -14.73
CA GLU A 231 -4.89 14.30 -13.43
C GLU A 231 -5.36 13.03 -12.70
N THR A 232 -6.67 12.84 -12.52
CA THR A 232 -7.19 11.73 -11.70
C THR A 232 -7.45 10.45 -12.49
N GLY A 233 -7.41 10.51 -13.83
CA GLY A 233 -7.79 9.42 -14.72
C GLY A 233 -9.28 9.07 -14.70
N ILE A 234 -10.10 9.83 -13.97
CA ILE A 234 -11.53 9.58 -13.83
C ILE A 234 -12.23 9.93 -15.15
N THR A 235 -13.06 8.99 -15.63
CA THR A 235 -13.91 9.18 -16.81
C THR A 235 -15.38 9.37 -16.39
N GLY A 236 -16.11 10.12 -17.20
CA GLY A 236 -17.52 10.45 -16.94
C GLY A 236 -18.21 10.95 -18.20
N HIS A 237 -19.54 10.81 -18.27
CA HIS A 237 -20.32 11.33 -19.39
C HIS A 237 -20.68 12.80 -19.17
N ILE A 238 -20.89 13.53 -20.26
CA ILE A 238 -21.40 14.89 -20.25
C ILE A 238 -22.92 14.82 -20.34
N GLU A 239 -23.62 15.24 -19.28
CA GLU A 239 -25.08 15.06 -19.18
C GLU A 239 -25.85 15.98 -20.13
N ASN A 240 -25.43 17.25 -20.25
CA ASN A 240 -26.02 18.22 -21.17
C ASN A 240 -25.34 18.17 -22.55
N ASN A 241 -25.37 17.00 -23.19
CA ASN A 241 -24.64 16.72 -24.43
C ASN A 241 -24.93 17.72 -25.58
N ASN A 242 -26.15 18.24 -25.66
CA ASN A 242 -26.55 19.19 -26.70
C ASN A 242 -25.86 20.56 -26.55
N ALA A 243 -25.21 20.83 -25.41
CA ALA A 243 -24.42 22.03 -25.20
C ALA A 243 -22.95 21.87 -25.65
N VAL A 244 -22.53 20.65 -26.01
CA VAL A 244 -21.19 20.42 -26.57
C VAL A 244 -21.18 20.97 -28.01
N PRO A 245 -20.25 21.87 -28.36
CA PRO A 245 -20.11 22.40 -29.71
C PRO A 245 -19.95 21.27 -30.75
N PRO A 246 -20.55 21.42 -31.94
CA PRO A 246 -20.49 20.38 -32.99
C PRO A 246 -19.08 20.19 -33.56
N ASP A 247 -18.21 21.20 -33.43
CA ASP A 247 -16.80 21.21 -33.82
C ASP A 247 -15.87 20.64 -32.74
N ALA A 248 -16.41 20.08 -31.66
CA ALA A 248 -15.60 19.47 -30.61
C ALA A 248 -14.94 18.16 -31.09
N GLU A 249 -13.64 18.04 -30.85
CA GLU A 249 -12.83 16.90 -31.32
C GLU A 249 -12.40 15.99 -30.16
N VAL A 250 -12.15 14.72 -30.50
CA VAL A 250 -11.53 13.76 -29.56
C VAL A 250 -10.11 14.25 -29.20
N GLY A 251 -9.76 14.22 -27.91
CA GLY A 251 -8.49 14.72 -27.39
C GLY A 251 -8.50 16.21 -27.04
N GLN A 252 -9.56 16.94 -27.38
CA GLN A 252 -9.67 18.37 -27.05
C GLN A 252 -9.77 18.56 -25.53
N LYS A 253 -8.95 19.46 -24.99
CA LYS A 253 -8.99 19.86 -23.58
C LYS A 253 -10.04 20.95 -23.39
N VAL A 254 -11.09 20.63 -22.62
CA VAL A 254 -12.25 21.47 -22.38
C VAL A 254 -12.47 21.70 -20.89
N LYS A 255 -13.04 22.85 -20.54
CA LYS A 255 -13.39 23.19 -19.16
C LYS A 255 -14.76 22.59 -18.84
N LEU A 256 -14.87 21.71 -17.85
CA LEU A 256 -16.12 21.06 -17.45
C LEU A 256 -16.42 21.30 -15.97
N ILE A 257 -17.71 21.21 -15.62
CA ILE A 257 -18.18 21.30 -14.24
C ILE A 257 -18.51 19.88 -13.76
N VAL A 258 -17.96 19.47 -12.62
CA VAL A 258 -18.28 18.19 -11.99
C VAL A 258 -19.69 18.27 -11.41
N LYS A 259 -20.66 17.51 -11.93
CA LYS A 259 -22.01 17.42 -11.33
C LYS A 259 -22.05 16.39 -10.21
N ILE A 260 -21.50 15.21 -10.47
CA ILE A 260 -21.45 14.08 -9.54
C ILE A 260 -20.02 13.55 -9.52
N ALA A 261 -19.45 13.37 -8.33
CA ALA A 261 -18.13 12.78 -8.14
C ALA A 261 -18.22 11.53 -7.24
N LYS A 262 -18.52 10.39 -7.86
CA LYS A 262 -18.45 9.08 -7.19
C LYS A 262 -17.38 8.23 -7.88
N PRO A 263 -16.66 7.34 -7.16
CA PRO A 263 -15.52 6.59 -7.71
C PRO A 263 -15.78 5.84 -9.02
N ASN A 264 -17.02 5.39 -9.26
CA ASN A 264 -17.41 4.65 -10.46
C ASN A 264 -18.51 5.36 -11.27
N HIS A 265 -18.91 6.57 -10.88
CA HIS A 265 -19.99 7.30 -11.53
C HIS A 265 -19.73 8.80 -11.42
N THR A 266 -18.98 9.31 -12.38
CA THR A 266 -18.70 10.73 -12.52
C THR A 266 -19.53 11.29 -13.67
N VAL A 267 -20.16 12.43 -13.43
CA VAL A 267 -20.99 13.12 -14.41
C VAL A 267 -20.50 14.54 -14.54
N PHE A 268 -20.26 14.97 -15.77
CA PHE A 268 -19.80 16.31 -16.10
C PHE A 268 -20.93 17.13 -16.73
N LEU A 269 -20.81 18.44 -16.62
CA LEU A 269 -21.63 19.41 -17.32
C LEU A 269 -20.74 20.30 -18.18
N TRP A 270 -21.15 20.50 -19.42
CA TRP A 270 -20.62 21.54 -20.28
C TRP A 270 -21.02 22.92 -19.74
N PRO A 271 -20.09 23.90 -19.65
CA PRO A 271 -20.41 25.25 -19.19
C PRO A 271 -21.43 25.92 -20.12
N THR A 272 -22.54 26.39 -19.56
CA THR A 272 -23.52 27.23 -20.22
C THR A 272 -23.83 28.41 -19.32
N PRO A 273 -24.38 29.52 -19.83
CA PRO A 273 -24.75 30.66 -18.98
C PRO A 273 -25.62 30.26 -17.77
N GLY A 274 -26.51 29.28 -17.96
CA GLY A 274 -27.34 28.73 -16.89
C GLY A 274 -26.55 27.96 -15.83
N THR A 275 -25.61 27.09 -16.22
CA THR A 275 -24.81 26.30 -15.27
C THR A 275 -23.80 27.17 -14.50
N GLU A 276 -23.24 28.19 -15.14
CA GLU A 276 -22.37 29.17 -14.49
C GLU A 276 -23.15 30.03 -13.47
N GLN A 277 -24.37 30.44 -13.80
CA GLN A 277 -25.22 31.17 -12.85
C GLN A 277 -25.59 30.31 -11.64
N MET A 278 -25.87 29.02 -11.83
CA MET A 278 -26.09 28.08 -10.71
C MET A 278 -24.84 27.93 -9.84
N GLN A 279 -23.63 27.87 -10.42
CA GLN A 279 -22.38 27.87 -9.66
C GLN A 279 -22.21 29.15 -8.83
N ARG A 280 -22.44 30.33 -9.43
CA ARG A 280 -22.36 31.63 -8.72
C ARG A 280 -23.37 31.75 -7.58
N LYS A 281 -24.59 31.22 -7.74
CA LYS A 281 -25.59 31.18 -6.65
C LYS A 281 -25.19 30.22 -5.53
N ALA A 282 -24.56 29.10 -5.87
CA ALA A 282 -24.08 28.12 -4.89
C ALA A 282 -22.94 28.66 -4.02
N THR A 283 -22.00 29.42 -4.58
CA THR A 283 -20.88 30.00 -3.82
C THR A 283 -21.30 31.16 -2.93
N ARG A 284 -22.40 31.86 -3.28
CA ARG A 284 -22.96 32.97 -2.50
C ARG A 284 -23.76 32.55 -1.28
N LYS A 285 -24.16 31.29 -1.16
CA LYS A 285 -24.87 30.84 0.05
C LYS A 285 -23.85 30.80 1.19
N PRO A 286 -23.94 31.69 2.20
CA PRO A 286 -22.96 31.69 3.28
C PRO A 286 -22.94 30.30 3.92
N PRO A 287 -21.75 29.78 4.29
CA PRO A 287 -21.64 28.49 4.95
C PRO A 287 -22.58 28.52 6.14
N GLY A 288 -23.60 27.67 6.12
CA GLY A 288 -24.81 27.81 6.92
C GLY A 288 -24.46 28.24 8.34
N GLY A 289 -24.98 29.41 8.74
CA GLY A 289 -24.93 29.84 10.12
C GLY A 289 -25.41 28.68 10.97
N ARG A 290 -24.52 28.17 11.83
CA ARG A 290 -24.86 27.13 12.81
C ARG A 290 -26.13 27.61 13.51
N ARG A 291 -27.25 26.92 13.30
CA ARG A 291 -28.39 27.05 14.20
C ARG A 291 -27.85 26.65 15.57
N ARG A 292 -27.63 27.64 16.43
CA ARG A 292 -27.38 27.40 17.85
C ARG A 292 -28.67 26.72 18.35
N TRP A 293 -28.53 25.48 18.74
CA TRP A 293 -29.48 24.79 19.61
C TRP A 293 -29.16 25.20 21.04
#